data_AF-A0A7V2SRD1-F1
#
_entry.id   AF-A0A7V2SRD1-F1
#
_cell.length_a   1.000
_cell.length_b   1.000
_cell.length_c   1.000
_cell.angle_alpha   90.00
_cell.angle_beta   90.00
_cell.angle_gamma   90.00
#
_symmetry.space_group_name_H-M   'P 1'
#
loop_
_entity.id
_entity.type
_entity.pdbx_description
1 polymer ?
#
loop_
_entity_poly.entity_id
_entity_poly.type
_entity_poly.pdbx_seq_one_letter_code
_entity_poly.pdbx_strand_id
1 'polypeptide(L)'
;MNKVNLIKPDIRGADCTLWSTLITGHTSASCFYMAPGIDEGDIIFPCWLPKLAINLEEENQDQLLLYRLVYGYVDPWVRAYVLKQVLINYKEFEAIVSTPQDNRQGLTYHFMHPTFKSLALKNIFQ
;
A
#
# COMPACT_ATOMS: atom_id res chain seq x y z
N MET A 1 1.20 -23.10 8.04
CA MET A 1 1.92 -21.82 7.88
C MET A 1 1.01 -20.90 7.08
N ASN A 2 0.22 -20.07 7.75
CA ASN A 2 -0.86 -19.31 7.11
C ASN A 2 -0.28 -18.15 6.29
N LYS A 3 -0.65 -18.09 5.01
CA LYS A 3 -0.32 -16.97 4.13
C LYS A 3 -0.93 -15.69 4.71
N VAL A 4 -0.08 -14.78 5.13
CA VAL A 4 -0.44 -13.47 5.65
C VAL A 4 -0.89 -12.61 4.46
N ASN A 5 -2.20 -12.61 4.17
CA ASN A 5 -2.81 -11.87 3.05
C ASN A 5 -3.20 -10.43 3.45
N LEU A 6 -2.28 -9.66 4.07
CA LEU A 6 -2.54 -8.32 4.62
C LEU A 6 -2.55 -7.18 3.59
N ILE A 7 -3.60 -7.00 2.79
CA ILE A 7 -3.68 -5.86 1.83
C ILE A 7 -4.76 -4.89 2.28
N LYS A 8 -6.00 -5.35 2.25
CA LYS A 8 -7.19 -4.67 2.74
C LYS A 8 -8.22 -5.77 3.02
N PRO A 9 -8.95 -5.78 4.15
CA PRO A 9 -9.10 -4.71 5.17
C PRO A 9 -7.93 -4.54 6.15
N ASP A 10 -6.86 -5.31 5.98
CA ASP A 10 -5.81 -5.48 6.99
C ASP A 10 -4.94 -4.24 7.27
N ILE A 11 -4.66 -3.41 6.25
CA ILE A 11 -3.88 -2.16 6.39
C ILE A 11 -4.71 -1.02 5.78
N ARG A 12 -5.25 -0.14 6.64
CA ARG A 12 -6.04 1.04 6.27
C ARG A 12 -5.42 2.33 6.80
N GLY A 13 -5.82 3.47 6.24
CA GLY A 13 -5.50 4.79 6.78
C GLY A 13 -4.27 5.42 6.15
N ALA A 14 -3.40 5.99 6.99
CA ALA A 14 -2.25 6.75 6.54
C ALA A 14 -1.00 5.87 6.42
N ASP A 15 -0.05 6.31 5.61
CA ASP A 15 1.26 5.70 5.43
C ASP A 15 1.27 4.21 4.98
N CYS A 16 0.23 3.75 4.28
CA CYS A 16 0.04 2.34 3.95
C CYS A 16 1.22 1.69 3.19
N THR A 17 1.90 2.43 2.30
CA THR A 17 3.10 1.93 1.61
C THR A 17 4.24 1.62 2.58
N LEU A 18 4.44 2.44 3.62
CA LEU A 18 5.45 2.17 4.64
C LEU A 18 5.00 1.07 5.61
N TRP A 19 3.73 1.06 6.04
CA TRP A 19 3.21 0.03 6.95
C TRP A 19 3.26 -1.36 6.32
N SER A 20 2.78 -1.50 5.08
CA SER A 20 2.85 -2.78 4.34
C SER A 20 4.28 -3.26 4.20
N THR A 21 5.21 -2.37 3.83
CA THR A 21 6.63 -2.70 3.71
C THR A 21 7.23 -3.14 5.05
N LEU A 22 6.90 -2.45 6.14
CA LEU A 22 7.41 -2.77 7.47
C LEU A 22 6.89 -4.12 7.98
N ILE A 23 5.61 -4.41 7.79
CA ILE A 23 4.94 -5.60 8.33
C ILE A 23 5.22 -6.85 7.49
N THR A 24 5.28 -6.70 6.17
CA THR A 24 5.30 -7.85 5.23
C THR A 24 6.52 -7.91 4.34
N GLY A 25 7.36 -6.86 4.33
CA GLY A 25 8.47 -6.72 3.41
C GLY A 25 8.08 -6.39 1.97
N HIS A 26 6.79 -6.19 1.70
CA HIS A 26 6.24 -5.91 0.37
C HIS A 26 5.38 -4.66 0.41
N THR A 27 5.34 -3.93 -0.70
CA THR A 27 4.32 -2.89 -0.88
C THR A 27 3.01 -3.50 -1.34
N SER A 28 1.92 -2.82 -1.03
CA SER A 28 0.58 -3.27 -1.40
C SER A 28 -0.34 -2.11 -1.68
N ALA A 29 -1.32 -2.35 -2.53
CA ALA A 29 -2.49 -1.47 -2.66
C ALA A 29 -3.73 -2.28 -3.03
N SER A 30 -4.88 -1.72 -2.70
CA SER A 30 -6.18 -2.22 -3.14
C SER A 30 -6.89 -1.16 -3.94
N CYS A 31 -7.51 -1.57 -5.06
CA CYS A 31 -8.56 -0.80 -5.69
C CYS A 31 -9.90 -1.17 -5.06
N PHE A 32 -10.72 -0.18 -4.73
CA PHE A 32 -11.99 -0.37 -4.04
C PHE A 32 -12.93 0.80 -4.34
N TYR A 33 -14.23 0.62 -4.13
CA TYR A 33 -15.21 1.69 -4.27
C TYR A 33 -15.13 2.67 -3.10
N MET A 34 -15.36 3.96 -3.35
CA MET A 34 -15.46 4.93 -2.26
C MET A 34 -16.74 4.69 -1.45
N ALA A 35 -16.62 4.78 -0.13
CA ALA A 35 -17.73 4.73 0.81
C ALA A 35 -17.61 5.91 1.80
N PRO A 36 -18.65 6.22 2.60
CA PRO A 36 -18.58 7.34 3.54
C PRO A 36 -17.47 7.22 4.59
N GLY A 37 -17.09 5.99 4.97
CA GLY A 37 -15.99 5.73 5.91
C GLY A 37 -14.62 5.69 5.22
N ILE A 38 -13.55 5.89 6.00
CA ILE A 38 -12.17 5.88 5.51
C ILE A 38 -11.79 4.45 5.10
N ASP A 39 -11.51 4.27 3.82
CA ASP A 39 -11.10 2.99 3.25
C ASP A 39 -12.08 1.84 3.53
N GLU A 40 -13.39 2.09 3.56
CA GLU A 40 -14.40 1.06 3.93
C GLU A 40 -15.14 0.41 2.76
N GLY A 41 -15.10 0.97 1.55
CA GLY A 41 -15.92 0.45 0.44
C GLY A 41 -15.38 -0.82 -0.21
N ASP A 42 -16.24 -1.53 -0.93
CA ASP A 42 -15.98 -2.89 -1.43
C ASP A 42 -14.71 -2.99 -2.30
N ILE A 43 -13.94 -4.06 -2.10
CA ILE A 43 -12.64 -4.29 -2.75
C ILE A 43 -12.86 -4.82 -4.17
N ILE A 44 -12.32 -4.12 -5.16
CA ILE A 44 -12.29 -4.54 -6.55
C ILE A 44 -11.09 -5.46 -6.81
N PHE A 45 -9.90 -5.03 -6.36
CA PHE A 45 -8.67 -5.77 -6.63
C PHE A 45 -7.60 -5.47 -5.57
N PRO A 46 -7.31 -6.43 -4.67
CA PRO A 46 -6.21 -6.34 -3.73
C PRO A 46 -4.91 -6.90 -4.35
N CYS A 47 -3.78 -6.21 -4.20
CA CYS A 47 -2.53 -6.59 -4.86
C CYS A 47 -1.28 -6.39 -3.99
N TRP A 48 -0.51 -7.48 -3.86
CA TRP A 48 0.85 -7.46 -3.32
C TRP A 48 1.80 -7.21 -4.48
N LEU A 49 2.71 -6.26 -4.31
CA LEU A 49 3.77 -6.01 -5.26
C LEU A 49 5.07 -6.69 -4.80
N PRO A 50 6.02 -6.93 -5.71
CA PRO A 50 7.34 -7.43 -5.34
C PRO A 50 8.01 -6.54 -4.28
N LYS A 51 8.91 -7.13 -3.49
CA LYS A 51 9.73 -6.38 -2.55
C LYS A 51 10.48 -5.27 -3.28
N LEU A 52 10.32 -4.03 -2.80
CA LEU A 52 11.09 -2.90 -3.28
C LEU A 52 12.49 -2.91 -2.65
N ALA A 53 13.50 -2.72 -3.49
CA ALA A 53 14.86 -2.44 -3.09
C ALA A 53 15.40 -1.37 -4.04
N ILE A 54 15.51 -0.15 -3.54
CA ILE A 54 15.96 1.01 -4.29
C ILE A 54 17.34 1.37 -3.76
N ASN A 55 18.36 1.18 -4.59
CA ASN A 55 19.72 1.55 -4.20
C ASN A 55 19.89 3.06 -4.38
N LEU A 56 20.25 3.76 -3.31
CA LEU A 56 20.60 5.18 -3.36
C LEU A 56 22.05 5.36 -2.92
N GLU A 57 22.74 6.34 -3.50
CA GLU A 57 24.08 6.69 -3.04
C GLU A 57 24.03 7.17 -1.58
N GLU A 58 25.04 6.80 -0.78
CA GLU A 58 25.07 6.92 0.70
C GLU A 58 24.81 8.35 1.21
N GLU A 59 25.07 9.37 0.40
CA GLU A 59 24.88 10.78 0.75
C GLU A 59 23.40 11.20 0.84
N ASN A 60 22.45 10.37 0.37
CA ASN A 60 21.02 10.70 0.26
C ASN A 60 20.12 10.07 1.35
N GLN A 61 20.59 9.99 2.59
CA GLN A 61 19.84 9.36 3.70
C GLN A 61 18.99 10.32 4.57
N ASP A 62 18.70 11.54 4.11
CA ASP A 62 17.73 12.40 4.81
C ASP A 62 16.34 11.74 4.82
N GLN A 63 15.88 11.35 6.01
CA GLN A 63 14.60 10.67 6.21
C GLN A 63 13.42 11.48 5.69
N LEU A 64 13.48 12.82 5.75
CA LEU A 64 12.42 13.67 5.23
C LEU A 64 12.36 13.61 3.70
N LEU A 65 13.52 13.66 3.05
CA LEU A 65 13.63 13.48 1.60
C LEU A 65 13.14 12.09 1.17
N LEU A 66 13.62 11.02 1.82
CA LEU A 66 13.22 9.65 1.51
C LEU A 66 11.72 9.43 1.70
N TYR A 67 11.13 9.97 2.77
CA TYR A 67 9.69 9.96 2.99
C TYR A 67 8.95 10.68 1.86
N ARG A 68 9.42 11.86 1.45
CA ARG A 68 8.85 12.60 0.30
C ARG A 68 8.99 11.84 -1.01
N LEU A 69 10.09 11.12 -1.23
CA LEU A 69 10.27 10.27 -2.41
C LEU A 69 9.26 9.12 -2.42
N VAL A 70 8.98 8.50 -1.27
CA VAL A 70 7.97 7.45 -1.16
C VAL A 70 6.60 7.99 -1.61
N TYR A 71 6.12 9.07 -1.02
CA TYR A 71 4.77 9.58 -1.34
C TYR A 71 4.69 10.40 -2.63
N GLY A 72 5.82 10.92 -3.12
CA GLY A 72 5.90 11.63 -4.39
C GLY A 72 5.96 10.70 -5.60
N TYR A 73 6.55 9.51 -5.46
CA TYR A 73 6.83 8.64 -6.61
C TYR A 73 6.47 7.17 -6.37
N VAL A 74 6.94 6.56 -5.28
CA VAL A 74 6.78 5.11 -5.04
C VAL A 74 5.31 4.74 -4.84
N ASP A 75 4.64 5.41 -3.90
CA ASP A 75 3.25 5.16 -3.52
C ASP A 75 2.26 5.46 -4.68
N PRO A 76 2.41 6.56 -5.44
CA PRO A 76 1.70 6.73 -6.71
C PRO A 76 1.97 5.62 -7.74
N TRP A 77 3.22 5.18 -7.89
CA TRP A 77 3.57 4.09 -8.82
C TRP A 77 2.92 2.76 -8.42
N VAL A 78 2.92 2.42 -7.12
CA VAL A 78 2.24 1.24 -6.58
C VAL A 78 0.74 1.29 -6.94
N ARG A 79 0.06 2.41 -6.68
CA ARG A 79 -1.36 2.58 -7.03
C ARG A 79 -1.63 2.53 -8.52
N ALA A 80 -0.78 3.15 -9.34
CA ALA A 80 -0.90 3.13 -10.79
C ALA A 80 -0.76 1.70 -11.35
N TYR A 81 0.15 0.90 -10.79
CA TYR A 81 0.27 -0.52 -11.14
C TYR A 81 -1.02 -1.27 -10.85
N VAL A 82 -1.59 -1.11 -9.65
CA VAL A 82 -2.85 -1.76 -9.25
C VAL A 82 -4.02 -1.34 -10.14
N LEU A 83 -4.15 -0.04 -10.43
CA LEU A 83 -5.16 0.47 -11.35
C LEU A 83 -5.01 -0.13 -12.76
N LYS A 84 -3.77 -0.22 -13.27
CA LYS A 84 -3.49 -0.88 -14.55
C LYS A 84 -3.98 -2.33 -14.55
N GLN A 85 -3.77 -3.08 -13.46
CA GLN A 85 -4.28 -4.46 -13.38
C GLN A 85 -5.81 -4.51 -13.44
N VAL A 86 -6.50 -3.59 -12.77
CA VAL A 86 -7.97 -3.48 -12.84
C VAL A 86 -8.43 -3.23 -14.28
N LEU A 87 -7.82 -2.27 -14.98
CA LEU A 87 -8.18 -1.94 -16.36
C LEU A 87 -7.86 -3.06 -17.36
N ILE A 88 -6.88 -3.91 -17.07
CA ILE A 88 -6.60 -5.11 -17.88
C ILE A 88 -7.64 -6.20 -17.63
N ASN A 89 -8.04 -6.38 -16.37
CA ASN A 89 -8.96 -7.43 -15.95
C ASN A 89 -10.42 -7.09 -16.30
N TYR A 90 -10.78 -5.81 -16.32
CA TYR A 90 -12.13 -5.32 -16.58
C TYR A 90 -12.11 -4.32 -17.73
N LYS A 91 -12.66 -4.73 -18.88
CA LYS A 91 -12.76 -3.88 -20.08
C LYS A 91 -13.97 -2.96 -20.05
N GLU A 92 -15.05 -3.40 -19.39
CA GLU A 92 -16.30 -2.66 -19.25
C GLU A 92 -16.55 -2.38 -17.77
N PHE A 93 -17.09 -1.21 -17.46
CA PHE A 93 -17.30 -0.77 -16.08
C PHE A 93 -18.35 -1.62 -15.36
N GLU A 94 -19.40 -2.01 -16.07
CA GLU A 94 -20.52 -2.81 -15.56
C GLU A 94 -20.11 -4.25 -15.20
N ALA A 95 -18.97 -4.71 -15.71
CA ALA A 95 -18.43 -6.03 -15.44
C ALA A 95 -17.53 -6.07 -14.20
N ILE A 96 -17.26 -4.93 -13.55
CA ILE A 96 -16.41 -4.86 -12.36
C ILE A 96 -17.09 -5.59 -11.20
N VAL A 97 -16.45 -6.66 -10.73
CA VAL A 97 -16.86 -7.39 -9.54
C VAL A 97 -16.09 -6.86 -8.34
N SER A 98 -16.77 -6.68 -7.21
CA SER A 98 -16.17 -6.33 -5.93
C SER A 98 -16.54 -7.33 -4.84
N THR A 99 -15.74 -7.35 -3.78
CA THR A 99 -15.96 -8.13 -2.57
C THR A 99 -16.22 -7.19 -1.40
N PRO A 100 -17.33 -7.35 -0.66
CA PRO A 100 -17.60 -6.54 0.53
C PRO A 100 -16.49 -6.65 1.57
N GLN A 101 -16.16 -5.53 2.21
CA GLN A 101 -15.23 -5.52 3.33
C GLN A 101 -15.93 -5.83 4.65
N ASP A 102 -15.32 -6.66 5.50
CA ASP A 102 -15.70 -6.72 6.92
C ASP A 102 -14.92 -5.64 7.68
N ASN A 103 -15.54 -4.49 7.91
CA ASN A 103 -14.91 -3.34 8.57
C ASN A 103 -14.51 -3.60 10.03
N ARG A 104 -14.98 -4.70 10.62
CA ARG A 104 -14.58 -5.18 11.96
C ARG A 104 -13.23 -5.90 11.94
N GLN A 105 -12.70 -6.22 10.76
CA GLN A 105 -11.41 -6.87 10.57
C GLN A 105 -10.33 -5.87 10.14
N GLY A 106 -9.07 -6.25 10.35
CA GLY A 106 -7.91 -5.42 10.04
C GLY A 106 -7.64 -4.29 11.03
N LEU A 107 -6.59 -3.51 10.75
CA LEU A 107 -6.14 -2.41 11.59
C LEU A 107 -6.16 -1.10 10.81
N THR A 108 -6.68 -0.05 11.44
CA THR A 108 -6.52 1.32 10.95
C THR A 108 -5.20 1.86 11.46
N TYR A 109 -4.28 2.13 10.53
CA TYR A 109 -2.99 2.71 10.84
C TYR A 109 -3.02 4.23 10.66
N HIS A 110 -2.37 4.91 11.59
CA HIS A 110 -2.15 6.34 11.54
C HIS A 110 -0.74 6.64 11.00
N PHE A 111 -0.42 7.93 10.87
CA PHE A 111 0.91 8.37 10.49
C PHE A 111 1.99 7.69 11.34
N MET A 112 3.02 7.19 10.66
CA MET A 112 4.03 6.35 11.26
C MET A 112 4.94 7.17 12.18
N HIS A 113 5.14 6.69 13.42
CA HIS A 113 6.09 7.28 14.37
C HIS A 113 7.51 7.34 13.76
N PRO A 114 8.33 8.38 14.02
CA PRO A 114 9.64 8.55 13.40
C PRO A 114 10.56 7.31 13.47
N THR A 115 10.56 6.58 14.59
CA THR A 115 11.35 5.36 14.74
C THR A 115 10.93 4.26 13.74
N PHE A 116 9.64 3.99 13.62
CA PHE A 116 9.13 3.00 12.67
C PHE A 116 9.31 3.47 11.23
N LYS A 117 9.16 4.78 10.99
CA LYS A 117 9.40 5.40 9.69
C LYS A 117 10.83 5.20 9.22
N SER A 118 11.80 5.46 10.10
CA SER A 118 13.21 5.20 9.81
C SER A 118 13.47 3.75 9.43
N LEU A 119 12.88 2.81 10.17
CA LEU A 119 13.02 1.38 9.89
C LEU A 119 12.36 0.97 8.56
N ALA A 120 11.15 1.46 8.29
CA ALA A 120 10.45 1.19 7.04
C ALA A 120 11.20 1.76 5.82
N LEU A 121 11.76 2.97 5.94
CA LEU A 121 12.57 3.58 4.88
C LEU A 121 13.84 2.78 4.59
N LYS A 122 14.54 2.26 5.62
CA LYS A 122 15.70 1.37 5.45
C LYS A 122 15.35 0.03 4.77
N ASN A 123 14.10 -0.42 4.87
CA ASN A 123 13.67 -1.62 4.15
C ASN A 123 13.48 -1.38 2.64
N ILE A 124 13.18 -0.12 2.24
CA ILE A 124 12.96 0.28 0.85
C ILE A 124 14.27 0.74 0.20
N PHE A 125 15.05 1.56 0.91
CA PHE A 125 16.26 2.20 0.41
C PHE A 125 17.51 1.55 1.03
N GLN A 126 18.38 1.01 0.16
CA GLN A 126 19.61 0.29 0.52
C GLN A 126 20.85 1.07 0.07
#